data_AF-A0A2N2L9D3-F1
#
_entry.id   AF-A0A2N2L9D3-F1
#
_cell.length_a   1.000
_cell.length_b   1.000
_cell.length_c   1.000
_cell.angle_alpha   90.00
_cell.angle_beta   90.00
_cell.angle_gamma   90.00
#
_symmetry.space_group_name_H-M   'P 1'
#
loop_
_entity.id
_entity.type
_entity.pdbx_description
1 polymer ?
#
loop_
_entity_poly.entity_id
_entity_poly.type
_entity_poly.pdbx_seq_one_letter_code
_entity_poly.pdbx_strand_id
1 'polypeptide(L)'
;MNQKASIDYLTYCGLYCKMCSIVATIPSQANTLRDTMQSDGWEYYGEEVYPEFQAFWKVLNDLGEMDQTSPLCIGGCGDPTCQIRVCAREKGLRVCAECTEFPCQLLTDFTRRYPFLVENGMRIREIGIDAWLAEQDELAARGITNKILCQQTKDI
;
A
#
# COMPACT_ATOMS: atom_id res chain seq x y z
N MET A 1 -19.61 -1.12 -5.63
CA MET A 1 -18.18 -0.87 -5.37
C MET A 1 -17.38 -1.62 -6.42
N ASN A 2 -16.68 -0.91 -7.30
CA ASN A 2 -15.83 -1.56 -8.30
C ASN A 2 -14.60 -2.14 -7.58
N GLN A 3 -14.59 -3.46 -7.43
CA GLN A 3 -13.43 -4.17 -6.89
C GLN A 3 -12.30 -4.07 -7.91
N LYS A 4 -11.17 -3.49 -7.48
CA LYS A 4 -9.93 -3.44 -8.29
C LYS A 4 -9.41 -4.88 -8.49
N ALA A 5 -8.90 -5.18 -9.67
CA ALA A 5 -8.29 -6.49 -9.94
C ALA A 5 -6.92 -6.60 -9.25
N SER A 6 -6.44 -7.81 -8.98
CA SER A 6 -5.15 -8.02 -8.29
C SER A 6 -3.98 -7.32 -8.98
N ILE A 7 -4.01 -7.28 -10.32
CA ILE A 7 -3.00 -6.60 -11.14
C ILE A 7 -2.91 -5.08 -10.85
N ASP A 8 -4.01 -4.45 -10.45
CA ASP A 8 -4.04 -3.01 -10.14
C ASP A 8 -3.21 -2.69 -8.89
N TYR A 9 -3.03 -3.68 -8.01
CA TYR A 9 -2.23 -3.56 -6.79
C TYR A 9 -0.75 -3.89 -6.99
N LEU A 10 -0.33 -4.29 -8.20
CA LEU A 10 1.08 -4.48 -8.54
C LEU A 10 1.83 -3.15 -8.38
N THR A 11 3.04 -3.23 -7.84
CA THR A 11 3.91 -2.06 -7.71
C THR A 11 5.19 -2.26 -8.50
N TYR A 12 5.80 -1.16 -8.94
CA TYR A 12 7.04 -1.22 -9.71
C TYR A 12 8.17 -1.92 -8.93
N CYS A 13 8.26 -1.74 -7.62
CA CYS A 13 9.35 -2.32 -6.82
C CYS A 13 9.12 -3.77 -6.37
N GLY A 14 7.94 -4.36 -6.61
CA GLY A 14 7.60 -5.71 -6.12
C GLY A 14 7.00 -5.73 -4.71
N LEU A 15 6.55 -4.61 -4.15
CA LEU A 15 5.54 -4.58 -3.08
C LEU A 15 4.16 -4.93 -3.64
N TYR A 16 3.20 -5.16 -2.74
CA TYR A 16 1.79 -5.31 -3.08
C TYR A 16 0.94 -4.24 -2.39
N CYS A 17 0.25 -3.39 -3.16
CA CYS A 17 -0.48 -2.24 -2.63
C CYS A 17 -1.66 -2.66 -1.73
N LYS A 18 -2.25 -3.84 -1.93
CA LYS A 18 -3.31 -4.38 -1.07
C LYS A 18 -2.83 -4.65 0.36
N MET A 19 -1.51 -4.76 0.56
CA MET A 19 -0.84 -4.89 1.87
C MET A 19 -0.27 -3.56 2.41
N CYS A 20 -0.49 -2.45 1.71
CA CYS A 20 -0.11 -1.12 2.19
C CYS A 20 -1.12 -0.62 3.24
N SER A 21 -0.67 0.14 4.24
CA SER A 21 -1.57 0.68 5.27
C SER A 21 -2.73 1.50 4.71
N ILE A 22 -2.49 2.22 3.60
CA ILE A 22 -3.50 3.03 2.88
C ILE A 22 -4.70 2.19 2.41
N VAL A 23 -4.48 0.90 2.12
CA VAL A 23 -5.53 -0.02 1.65
C VAL A 23 -5.94 -0.99 2.76
N ALA A 24 -4.97 -1.61 3.44
CA ALA A 24 -5.18 -2.74 4.32
C ALA A 24 -5.69 -2.37 5.72
N THR A 25 -5.32 -1.19 6.25
CA THR A 25 -5.49 -0.92 7.69
C THR A 25 -6.13 0.43 8.00
N ILE A 26 -5.64 1.52 7.41
CA ILE A 26 -6.08 2.90 7.73
C ILE A 26 -7.58 3.06 7.52
N PRO A 27 -8.19 2.63 6.40
CA PRO A 27 -9.63 2.81 6.18
C PRO A 27 -10.48 2.18 7.29
N SER A 28 -10.20 0.92 7.64
CA SER A 28 -10.94 0.21 8.70
C SER A 28 -10.79 0.86 10.07
N GLN A 29 -9.60 1.35 10.41
CA GLN A 29 -9.33 2.00 11.70
C GLN A 29 -9.98 3.38 11.77
N ALA A 30 -9.92 4.15 10.68
CA ALA A 30 -10.59 5.44 10.57
C ALA A 30 -12.11 5.29 10.69
N ASN A 31 -12.70 4.31 9.99
CA ASN A 31 -14.13 4.02 10.10
C ASN A 31 -14.52 3.59 11.53
N THR A 32 -13.72 2.74 12.19
CA THR A 32 -13.98 2.32 13.58
C THR A 32 -14.04 3.51 14.53
N LEU A 33 -13.06 4.44 14.43
CA LEU A 33 -13.05 5.65 15.25
C LEU A 33 -14.24 6.56 14.91
N ARG A 34 -14.49 6.79 13.61
CA ARG A 34 -15.60 7.62 13.15
C ARG A 34 -16.94 7.10 13.68
N ASP A 35 -17.20 5.80 13.54
CA ASP A 35 -18.47 5.20 13.94
C ASP A 35 -18.68 5.31 15.46
N THR A 36 -17.61 5.19 16.26
CA THR A 36 -17.64 5.42 17.72
C THR A 36 -17.97 6.88 18.04
N MET A 37 -17.29 7.82 17.40
CA MET A 37 -17.52 9.25 17.63
C MET A 37 -18.92 9.68 17.15
N GLN A 38 -19.40 9.09 16.06
CA GLN A 38 -20.73 9.36 15.57
C GLN A 38 -21.81 8.82 16.52
N SER A 39 -21.64 7.60 17.06
CA SER A 39 -22.58 7.05 18.05
C SER A 39 -22.65 7.87 19.33
N ASP A 40 -21.54 8.50 19.70
CA ASP A 40 -21.45 9.37 20.88
C ASP A 40 -21.94 10.81 20.59
N GLY A 41 -22.33 11.12 19.35
CA GLY A 41 -22.91 12.41 18.97
C GLY A 41 -21.90 13.54 18.77
N TRP A 42 -20.63 13.23 18.51
CA TRP A 42 -19.58 14.23 18.32
C TRP A 42 -19.88 15.21 17.17
N GLU A 43 -20.70 14.83 16.21
CA GLU A 43 -21.16 15.72 15.13
C GLU A 43 -21.94 16.95 15.65
N TYR A 44 -22.50 16.87 16.86
CA TYR A 44 -23.32 17.95 17.44
C TYR A 44 -22.54 18.91 18.34
N TYR A 45 -21.47 18.45 19.00
CA TYR A 45 -20.75 19.23 20.00
C TYR A 45 -19.23 19.25 19.81
N GLY A 46 -18.68 18.50 18.84
CA GLY A 46 -17.25 18.33 18.65
C GLY A 46 -16.51 19.67 18.46
N GLU A 47 -17.11 20.62 17.73
CA GLU A 47 -16.58 21.97 17.55
C GLU A 47 -16.51 22.80 18.83
N GLU A 48 -17.43 22.54 19.78
CA GLU A 48 -17.44 23.23 21.07
C GLU A 48 -16.29 22.76 21.98
N VAL A 49 -15.83 21.52 21.79
CA VAL A 49 -14.70 20.93 22.54
C VAL A 49 -13.38 21.20 21.84
N TYR A 50 -13.36 21.10 20.51
CA TYR A 50 -12.21 21.29 19.65
C TYR A 50 -12.58 22.15 18.45
N PRO A 51 -12.12 23.41 18.35
CA PRO A 51 -12.42 24.29 17.21
C PRO A 51 -12.05 23.69 15.84
N GLU A 52 -11.02 22.83 15.81
CA GLU A 52 -10.54 22.10 14.65
C GLU A 52 -11.34 20.84 14.30
N PHE A 53 -12.42 20.52 15.03
CA PHE A 53 -13.16 19.28 14.88
C PHE A 53 -13.64 19.02 13.45
N GLN A 54 -14.16 20.02 12.73
CA GLN A 54 -14.61 19.81 11.34
C GLN A 54 -13.46 19.46 10.39
N ALA A 55 -12.30 20.08 10.59
CA ALA A 55 -11.11 19.76 9.79
C ALA A 55 -10.66 18.32 10.09
N PHE A 56 -10.63 17.93 11.37
CA PHE A 56 -10.37 16.56 11.78
C PHE A 56 -11.40 15.57 11.21
N TRP A 57 -12.70 15.87 11.32
CA TRP A 57 -13.79 15.02 10.85
C TRP A 57 -13.69 14.79 9.35
N LYS A 58 -13.38 15.84 8.59
CA LYS A 58 -13.11 15.72 7.15
C LYS A 58 -11.95 14.76 6.88
N VAL A 59 -10.81 14.94 7.54
CA VAL A 59 -9.64 14.06 7.34
C VAL A 59 -9.97 12.63 7.73
N LEU A 60 -10.68 12.40 8.84
CA LEU A 60 -11.07 11.08 9.29
C LEU A 60 -11.95 10.35 8.26
N ASN A 61 -12.92 11.07 7.67
CA ASN A 61 -13.74 10.55 6.59
C ASN A 61 -12.90 10.21 5.35
N ASP A 62 -12.02 11.12 4.91
CA ASP A 62 -11.13 10.89 3.76
C ASP A 62 -10.21 9.66 3.99
N LEU A 63 -9.72 9.46 5.22
CA LEU A 63 -8.94 8.28 5.61
C LEU A 63 -9.76 6.98 5.52
N GLY A 64 -11.05 7.04 5.89
CA GLY A 64 -12.00 5.93 5.85
C GLY A 64 -12.32 5.39 4.45
N GLU A 65 -12.00 6.15 3.40
CA GLU A 65 -12.30 5.82 2.00
C GLU A 65 -11.05 5.56 1.15
N MET A 66 -9.85 5.56 1.74
CA MET A 66 -8.60 5.50 0.97
C MET A 66 -8.40 4.21 0.17
N ASP A 67 -8.97 3.07 0.58
CA ASP A 67 -8.93 1.82 -0.19
C ASP A 67 -9.64 1.97 -1.56
N GLN A 68 -10.67 2.80 -1.60
CA GLN A 68 -11.46 3.11 -2.79
C GLN A 68 -10.82 4.23 -3.61
N THR A 69 -10.41 5.31 -2.95
CA THR A 69 -9.94 6.54 -3.62
C THR A 69 -8.45 6.54 -3.97
N SER A 70 -7.65 5.67 -3.35
CA SER A 70 -6.20 5.63 -3.62
C SER A 70 -5.91 5.30 -5.09
N PRO A 71 -5.04 6.08 -5.75
CA PRO A 71 -4.61 5.79 -7.12
C PRO A 71 -3.58 4.63 -7.19
N LEU A 72 -3.26 4.01 -6.05
CA LEU A 72 -2.27 2.94 -5.90
C LEU A 72 -0.89 3.34 -6.45
N CYS A 73 0.07 2.40 -6.47
CA CYS A 73 1.45 2.70 -6.89
C CYS A 73 1.51 3.19 -8.34
N ILE A 74 0.80 2.51 -9.25
CA ILE A 74 0.80 2.81 -10.68
C ILE A 74 0.23 4.20 -10.95
N GLY A 75 -0.84 4.60 -10.25
CA GLY A 75 -1.44 5.93 -10.34
C GLY A 75 -0.76 7.01 -9.50
N GLY A 76 0.34 6.70 -8.79
CA GLY A 76 1.20 7.71 -8.16
C GLY A 76 1.06 7.88 -6.65
N CYS A 77 0.36 6.99 -5.94
CA CYS A 77 0.31 6.97 -4.48
C CYS A 77 1.72 6.83 -3.86
N GLY A 78 1.89 7.32 -2.64
CA GLY A 78 3.15 7.32 -1.90
C GLY A 78 4.01 8.55 -2.20
N ASP A 79 5.33 8.40 -2.06
CA ASP A 79 6.30 9.47 -2.33
C ASP A 79 6.16 9.96 -3.79
N PRO A 80 5.83 11.24 -4.05
CA PRO A 80 5.66 11.76 -5.40
C PRO A 80 6.95 11.66 -6.23
N THR A 81 8.13 11.68 -5.61
CA THR A 81 9.44 11.66 -6.29
C THR A 81 10.08 10.27 -6.31
N CYS A 82 9.31 9.20 -6.05
CA CYS A 82 9.79 7.82 -6.05
C CYS A 82 10.60 7.47 -7.32
N GLN A 83 11.93 7.35 -7.17
CA GLN A 83 12.85 7.11 -8.28
C GLN A 83 12.66 5.75 -8.94
N ILE A 84 12.26 4.72 -8.20
CA ILE A 84 11.95 3.39 -8.78
C ILE A 84 10.78 3.50 -9.77
N ARG A 85 9.73 4.26 -9.42
CA ARG A 85 8.58 4.47 -10.30
C ARG A 85 8.97 5.25 -11.56
N VAL A 86 9.79 6.29 -11.42
CA VAL A 86 10.30 7.05 -12.57
C VAL A 86 11.10 6.12 -13.50
N CYS A 87 12.06 5.38 -12.95
CA CYS A 87 12.91 4.45 -13.71
C CYS A 87 12.10 3.37 -14.44
N ALA A 88 11.12 2.75 -13.76
CA ALA A 88 10.31 1.71 -14.37
C ALA A 88 9.43 2.24 -15.51
N ARG A 89 8.86 3.44 -15.37
CA ARG A 89 8.09 4.10 -16.44
C ARG A 89 8.94 4.44 -17.65
N GLU A 90 10.14 5.01 -17.45
CA GLU A 90 11.07 5.34 -18.53
C GLU A 90 11.49 4.09 -19.32
N LYS A 91 11.63 2.95 -18.64
CA LYS A 91 11.98 1.65 -19.24
C LYS A 91 10.78 0.85 -19.75
N GLY A 92 9.54 1.34 -19.55
CA GLY A 92 8.32 0.62 -19.95
C GLY A 92 8.09 -0.70 -19.20
N LEU A 93 8.59 -0.82 -17.96
CA LEU A 93 8.50 -2.04 -17.13
C LEU A 93 7.23 -2.05 -16.30
N ARG A 94 6.58 -3.20 -16.15
CA ARG A 94 5.44 -3.36 -15.22
C ARG A 94 5.93 -3.49 -13.79
N VAL A 95 7.04 -4.19 -13.60
CA VAL A 95 7.69 -4.42 -12.32
C VAL A 95 9.21 -4.57 -12.53
N CYS A 96 10.02 -4.16 -11.55
CA CYS A 96 11.48 -4.22 -11.62
C CYS A 96 12.00 -5.63 -11.94
N ALA A 97 11.27 -6.68 -11.59
CA ALA A 97 11.61 -8.07 -11.91
C ALA A 97 11.76 -8.32 -13.43
N GLU A 98 11.09 -7.54 -14.28
CA GLU A 98 11.21 -7.63 -15.75
C GLU A 98 12.44 -6.89 -16.29
N CYS A 99 13.12 -6.08 -15.48
CA CYS A 99 14.32 -5.36 -15.90
C CYS A 99 15.47 -6.34 -16.17
N THR A 100 16.23 -6.15 -17.24
CA THR A 100 17.43 -6.95 -17.54
C THR A 100 18.53 -6.78 -16.50
N GLU A 101 18.60 -5.61 -15.86
CA GLU A 101 19.57 -5.28 -14.82
C GLU A 101 19.13 -5.72 -13.42
N PHE A 102 18.01 -6.43 -13.27
CA PHE A 102 17.51 -6.82 -11.96
C PHE A 102 18.35 -7.95 -11.32
N PRO A 103 18.67 -7.85 -10.01
CA PRO A 103 18.41 -6.69 -9.14
C PRO A 103 19.46 -5.58 -9.37
N CYS A 104 19.01 -4.35 -9.61
CA CYS A 104 19.90 -3.21 -9.80
C CYS A 104 20.08 -2.41 -8.50
N GLN A 105 21.11 -1.56 -8.45
CA GLN A 105 21.46 -0.78 -7.26
C GLN A 105 20.29 0.05 -6.71
N LEU A 106 19.47 0.65 -7.59
CA LEU A 106 18.31 1.45 -7.20
C LEU A 106 17.29 0.63 -6.38
N LEU A 107 17.06 -0.64 -6.76
CA LEU A 107 16.17 -1.52 -6.01
C LEU A 107 16.84 -2.05 -4.74
N THR A 108 18.10 -2.46 -4.81
CA THR A 108 18.81 -3.02 -3.65
C THR A 108 19.02 -1.97 -2.55
N ASP A 109 19.22 -0.70 -2.87
CA ASP A 109 19.26 0.34 -1.84
C ASP A 109 17.92 0.53 -1.14
N PHE A 110 16.81 0.34 -1.87
CA PHE A 110 15.47 0.43 -1.31
C PHE A 110 15.12 -0.75 -0.38
N THR A 111 15.83 -1.88 -0.47
CA THR A 111 15.58 -3.03 0.42
C THR A 111 15.90 -2.72 1.88
N ARG A 112 16.70 -1.69 2.18
CA ARG A 112 16.90 -1.20 3.56
C ARG A 112 15.58 -0.88 4.26
N ARG A 113 14.56 -0.46 3.49
CA ARG A 113 13.20 -0.21 4.00
C ARG A 113 12.31 -1.45 3.89
N TYR A 114 12.45 -2.22 2.82
CA TYR A 114 11.66 -3.42 2.54
C TYR A 114 12.59 -4.59 2.15
N PRO A 115 13.09 -5.38 3.13
CA PRO A 115 14.17 -6.34 2.88
C PRO A 115 13.86 -7.45 1.86
N PHE A 116 12.58 -7.80 1.74
CA PHE A 116 12.07 -8.90 0.92
C PHE A 116 11.85 -8.55 -0.57
N LEU A 117 12.17 -7.33 -1.03
CA LEU A 117 11.85 -6.94 -2.42
C LEU A 117 12.63 -7.69 -3.49
N VAL A 118 13.89 -8.02 -3.23
CA VAL A 118 14.69 -8.82 -4.18
C VAL A 118 14.12 -10.23 -4.27
N GLU A 119 13.74 -10.82 -3.13
CA GLU A 119 13.08 -12.13 -3.08
C GLU A 119 11.74 -12.11 -3.84
N ASN A 120 10.89 -11.11 -3.61
CA ASN A 120 9.65 -10.94 -4.37
C ASN A 120 9.91 -10.88 -5.88
N GLY A 121 10.90 -10.10 -6.32
CA GLY A 121 11.21 -10.02 -7.74
C GLY A 121 11.82 -11.31 -8.31
N MET A 122 12.59 -12.07 -7.52
CA MET A 122 13.04 -13.41 -7.90
C MET A 122 11.85 -14.36 -8.04
N ARG A 123 10.90 -14.34 -7.10
CA ARG A 123 9.66 -15.13 -7.16
C ARG A 123 8.83 -14.78 -8.40
N ILE A 124 8.65 -13.49 -8.69
CA ILE A 124 7.96 -13.03 -9.92
C ILE A 124 8.63 -13.59 -11.18
N ARG A 125 9.96 -13.62 -11.25
CA ARG A 125 10.68 -14.21 -12.40
C ARG A 125 10.47 -15.72 -12.52
N GLU A 126 10.34 -16.41 -11.39
CA GLU A 126 10.18 -17.86 -11.33
C GLU A 126 8.76 -18.29 -11.75
N ILE A 127 7.72 -17.66 -11.20
CA ILE A 127 6.33 -18.12 -11.35
C ILE A 127 5.47 -17.20 -12.23
N GLY A 128 5.99 -16.06 -12.65
CA GLY A 128 5.25 -15.03 -13.37
C GLY A 128 4.41 -14.14 -12.45
N ILE A 129 3.96 -13.01 -13.00
CA ILE A 129 3.22 -11.98 -12.25
C ILE A 129 1.89 -12.51 -11.72
N ASP A 130 1.10 -13.21 -12.54
CA ASP A 130 -0.25 -13.62 -12.17
C ASP A 130 -0.26 -14.62 -10.99
N ALA A 131 0.65 -15.61 -11.02
CA ALA A 131 0.79 -16.55 -9.93
C ALA A 131 1.32 -15.87 -8.65
N TRP A 132 2.27 -14.95 -8.79
CA TRP A 132 2.77 -14.18 -7.64
C TRP A 132 1.68 -13.31 -7.02
N LEU A 133 0.83 -12.66 -7.84
CA LEU A 133 -0.31 -11.88 -7.36
C LEU A 133 -1.31 -12.74 -6.59
N ALA A 134 -1.56 -13.97 -7.02
CA ALA A 134 -2.40 -14.91 -6.28
C ALA A 134 -1.80 -15.24 -4.90
N GLU A 135 -0.50 -15.50 -4.80
CA GLU A 135 0.19 -15.68 -3.51
C GLU A 135 0.06 -14.43 -2.61
N GLN A 136 0.19 -13.24 -3.19
CA GLN A 136 0.04 -12.00 -2.44
C GLN A 136 -1.40 -11.75 -1.98
N ASP A 137 -2.40 -12.16 -2.76
CA ASP A 137 -3.80 -12.10 -2.35
C ASP A 137 -4.12 -13.02 -1.17
N GLU A 138 -3.55 -14.23 -1.15
CA GLU A 138 -3.69 -15.15 -0.02
C GLU A 138 -3.08 -14.58 1.26
N LEU A 139 -1.87 -14.00 1.15
CA LEU A 139 -1.22 -13.32 2.27
C LEU A 139 -2.06 -12.12 2.76
N ALA A 140 -2.58 -11.30 1.85
CA ALA A 140 -3.42 -10.16 2.20
C ALA A 140 -4.73 -10.60 2.87
N ALA A 141 -5.35 -11.69 2.41
CA ALA A 141 -6.55 -12.27 3.02
C ALA A 141 -6.30 -12.78 4.45
N ARG A 142 -5.07 -13.17 4.77
CA ARG A 142 -4.62 -13.56 6.11
C ARG A 142 -4.27 -12.36 7.01
N GLY A 143 -4.45 -11.13 6.53
CA GLY A 143 -4.12 -9.91 7.26
C GLY A 143 -2.61 -9.60 7.29
N ILE A 144 -1.81 -10.24 6.44
CA ILE A 144 -0.40 -9.90 6.29
C ILE A 144 -0.28 -8.52 5.61
N THR A 145 0.60 -7.68 6.14
CA THR A 145 0.89 -6.35 5.59
C THR A 145 2.37 -6.23 5.24
N ASN A 146 2.72 -5.26 4.39
CA ASN A 146 4.13 -4.96 4.09
C ASN A 146 4.92 -4.65 5.39
N LYS A 147 4.25 -4.04 6.39
CA LYS A 147 4.84 -3.76 7.71
C LYS A 147 5.18 -5.04 8.47
N ILE A 148 4.28 -6.02 8.47
CA ILE A 148 4.50 -7.32 9.13
C ILE A 148 5.66 -8.06 8.46
N LEU A 149 5.69 -8.09 7.12
CA LEU A 149 6.79 -8.70 6.36
C LEU A 149 8.15 -8.07 6.70
N CYS A 150 8.21 -6.72 6.80
CA CYS A 150 9.44 -6.02 7.22
C CYS A 150 9.94 -6.43 8.61
N GLN A 151 9.04 -6.79 9.53
CA GLN A 151 9.39 -7.17 10.89
C GLN A 151 9.92 -8.60 10.93
N GLN A 152 9.27 -9.52 10.22
CA GLN A 152 9.68 -10.93 10.15
C GLN A 152 11.08 -11.12 9.56
N THR A 153 11.50 -10.25 8.63
CA THR A 153 12.85 -10.27 8.05
C THR A 153 13.96 -9.72 8.95
N LYS A 154 13.63 -9.13 10.11
CA LYS A 154 14.62 -8.59 11.06
C LYS A 154 14.97 -9.54 12.20
N ASP A 155 14.22 -10.63 12.33
CA ASP A 155 14.37 -11.63 13.39
C ASP A 155 15.24 -12.83 12.94
N ILE A 156 15.94 -12.71 11.80
CA ILE A 156 16.90 -13.66 11.22
C ILE A 156 18.27 -12.96 11.18
#